data_AF-A0A511ACC5-F1
#
_entry.id   AF-A0A511ACC5-F1
#
_cell.length_a   1.000
_cell.length_b   1.000
_cell.length_c   1.000
_cell.angle_alpha   90.00
_cell.angle_beta   90.00
_cell.angle_gamma   90.00
#
_symmetry.space_group_name_H-M   'P 1'
#
loop_
_entity.id
_entity.type
_entity.pdbx_description
1 polymer ?
#
loop_
_entity_poly.entity_id
_entity_poly.type
_entity_poly.pdbx_seq_one_letter_code
_entity_poly.pdbx_strand_id
1 'polypeptide(L)'
;MKGKIGLVVGLGVGYVLGTRAGRERYEQIKTQWLKVWNKEPVQKQVEKAKAFVGAKASEVPGAIWNGVVKVAKAAGDGSTPGEKLDSAIATGKKAVDHVEDALEDAVDAAKKSSSTKKSSSSSSTGAKNTTTNGK
;
A
#
# COMPACT_ATOMS: atom_id res chain seq x y z
N MET A 1 -8.17 -4.84 9.78
CA MET A 1 -8.29 -3.39 9.56
C MET A 1 -7.49 -2.94 8.33
N LYS A 2 -7.64 -3.57 7.15
CA LYS A 2 -6.68 -3.42 6.05
C LYS A 2 -6.92 -2.17 5.18
N GLY A 3 -8.17 -1.73 5.01
CA GLY A 3 -8.50 -0.54 4.20
C GLY A 3 -8.17 0.82 4.84
N LYS A 4 -7.94 0.87 6.16
CA LYS A 4 -7.73 2.14 6.87
C LYS A 4 -6.33 2.72 6.63
N ILE A 5 -5.34 1.88 6.35
CA ILE A 5 -3.96 2.30 6.08
C ILE A 5 -3.90 3.10 4.77
N GLY A 6 -4.54 2.63 3.71
CA GLY A 6 -4.58 3.33 2.42
C GLY A 6 -5.23 4.71 2.53
N LEU A 7 -6.32 4.82 3.29
CA LEU A 7 -7.01 6.10 3.54
C LEU A 7 -6.12 7.11 4.28
N VAL A 8 -5.42 6.68 5.34
CA VAL A 8 -4.53 7.55 6.11
C VAL A 8 -3.34 8.02 5.27
N VAL A 9 -2.75 7.13 4.47
CA VAL A 9 -1.64 7.46 3.57
C VAL A 9 -2.10 8.45 2.48
N GLY A 10 -3.23 8.17 1.82
CA GLY A 10 -3.78 9.05 0.78
C GLY A 10 -4.14 10.43 1.32
N LEU A 11 -4.75 10.49 2.51
CA LEU A 11 -5.08 11.76 3.17
C LEU A 11 -3.82 12.52 3.61
N GLY A 12 -2.79 11.82 4.08
CA GLY A 12 -1.50 12.44 4.41
C GLY A 12 -0.83 13.08 3.19
N VAL A 13 -0.76 12.37 2.07
CA VAL A 13 -0.20 12.89 0.82
C VAL A 13 -1.03 14.04 0.25
N GLY A 14 -2.36 13.89 0.23
CA GLY A 14 -3.29 14.93 -0.23
C GLY A 14 -3.24 16.20 0.62
N TYR A 15 -3.08 16.06 1.94
CA TYR A 15 -2.94 17.18 2.84
C TYR A 15 -1.63 17.95 2.62
N VAL A 16 -0.51 17.26 2.39
CA VAL A 16 0.77 17.93 2.11
C VAL A 16 0.75 18.65 0.76
N LEU A 17 0.17 18.05 -0.28
CA LEU A 17 0.03 18.72 -1.58
C LEU A 17 -0.98 19.89 -1.53
N GLY A 18 -2.10 19.73 -0.84
CA GLY A 18 -3.14 20.75 -0.72
C GLY A 18 -2.75 21.94 0.16
N THR A 19 -1.91 21.72 1.18
CA THR A 19 -1.43 22.79 2.08
C THR A 19 -0.28 23.61 1.50
N ARG A 20 0.20 23.32 0.29
CA ARG A 20 1.31 24.04 -0.36
C ARG A 20 1.07 25.56 -0.52
N ALA A 21 -0.17 26.04 -0.39
CA ALA A 21 -0.49 27.47 -0.35
C ALA A 21 -0.17 28.16 1.00
N GLY A 22 0.12 27.42 2.08
CA GLY A 22 0.42 27.95 3.42
C GLY A 22 1.89 27.80 3.81
N ARG A 23 2.77 28.69 3.33
CA ARG A 23 4.23 28.59 3.55
C ARG A 23 4.65 28.52 5.02
N GLU A 24 3.95 29.21 5.93
CA GLU A 24 4.31 29.21 7.36
C GLU A 24 4.01 27.88 8.06
N ARG A 25 2.93 27.19 7.65
CA ARG A 25 2.53 25.91 8.27
C ARG A 25 3.31 24.73 7.71
N TYR A 26 3.72 24.81 6.44
CA TYR A 26 4.57 23.79 5.84
C TYR A 26 5.91 23.67 6.58
N GLU A 27 6.57 24.78 6.90
CA GLU A 27 7.86 24.77 7.59
C GLU A 27 7.77 24.27 9.04
N GLN A 28 6.68 24.58 9.76
CA GLN A 28 6.41 24.05 11.10
C GLN A 28 6.20 22.53 11.07
N ILE A 29 5.40 22.04 10.13
CA ILE A 29 5.12 20.60 10.00
C ILE A 29 6.39 19.86 9.57
N LYS A 30 7.16 20.44 8.63
CA LYS A 30 8.41 19.85 8.13
C LYS A 30 9.46 19.69 9.23
N THR A 31 9.64 20.70 10.07
CA THR A 31 10.61 20.63 11.19
C THR A 31 10.19 19.64 12.27
N GLN A 32 8.89 19.52 12.56
CA GLN A 32 8.38 18.49 13.46
C GLN A 32 8.51 17.08 12.87
N TRP A 33 8.19 16.93 11.58
CA TRP A 33 8.34 15.69 10.85
C TRP A 33 9.79 15.21 10.82
N LEU A 34 10.75 16.11 10.61
CA LEU A 34 12.17 15.77 10.59
C LEU A 34 12.65 15.21 11.94
N LYS A 35 12.13 15.73 13.06
CA LYS A 35 12.46 15.19 14.39
C LYS A 35 11.92 13.78 14.60
N VAL A 36 10.75 13.48 14.06
CA VAL A 36 10.13 12.14 14.14
C VAL A 36 10.81 11.16 13.18
N TRP A 37 11.14 11.59 11.97
CA TRP A 37 11.81 10.77 10.95
C TRP A 37 13.21 10.31 11.38
N ASN A 38 13.93 11.12 12.16
CA ASN A 38 15.26 10.78 12.67
C ASN A 38 15.24 9.80 13.86
N LYS A 39 14.07 9.34 14.33
CA LYS A 39 14.00 8.35 15.42
C LYS A 39 14.24 6.94 14.89
N GLU A 40 15.07 6.16 15.61
CA GLU A 40 15.33 4.73 15.32
C GLU A 40 14.09 3.87 15.01
N PRO A 41 12.97 3.94 15.76
CA PRO A 41 11.80 3.12 15.45
C PRO A 41 11.23 3.38 14.05
N VAL A 42 11.31 4.63 13.57
CA VAL A 42 10.81 5.00 12.24
C VAL A 42 11.74 4.46 11.16
N GLN A 43 13.06 4.57 11.35
CA GLN A 43 14.05 4.00 10.41
C GLN A 43 13.90 2.49 10.28
N LYS A 44 13.76 1.76 11.41
CA LYS A 44 13.55 0.30 11.41
C LYS A 44 12.25 -0.10 10.71
N GLN A 45 11.19 0.69 10.82
CA GLN A 45 9.93 0.46 10.11
C GLN A 45 10.04 0.76 8.61
N VAL A 46 10.74 1.83 8.24
CA VAL A 46 11.01 2.19 6.85
C VAL A 46 11.89 1.14 6.18
N GLU A 47 12.91 0.62 6.86
CA GLU A 47 13.77 -0.46 6.33
C GLU A 47 12.99 -1.75 6.10
N LYS A 48 12.13 -2.15 7.05
CA LYS A 48 11.22 -3.28 6.86
C LYS A 48 10.30 -3.05 5.67
N ALA A 49 9.66 -1.88 5.60
CA ALA A 49 8.80 -1.53 4.48
C ALA A 49 9.58 -1.54 3.14
N LYS A 50 10.81 -1.03 3.11
CA LYS A 50 11.69 -1.03 1.94
C LYS A 50 12.10 -2.45 1.54
N ALA A 51 12.32 -3.35 2.49
CA ALA A 51 12.58 -4.76 2.21
C ALA A 51 11.33 -5.46 1.63
N PHE A 52 10.15 -5.23 2.21
CA PHE A 52 8.88 -5.76 1.71
C PHE A 52 8.52 -5.22 0.32
N VAL A 53 8.71 -3.91 0.11
CA VAL A 53 8.48 -3.26 -1.18
C VAL A 53 9.54 -3.70 -2.18
N GLY A 54 10.83 -3.80 -1.83
CA GLY A 54 11.86 -4.28 -2.74
C GLY A 54 11.58 -5.70 -3.25
N ALA A 55 11.07 -6.58 -2.39
CA ALA A 55 10.65 -7.93 -2.77
C ALA A 55 9.39 -7.96 -3.66
N LYS A 56 8.56 -6.91 -3.62
CA LYS A 56 7.30 -6.80 -4.38
C LYS A 56 7.36 -5.83 -5.55
N ALA A 57 8.39 -4.98 -5.61
CA ALA A 57 8.59 -3.96 -6.62
C ALA A 57 8.80 -4.58 -8.00
N SER A 58 9.42 -5.75 -8.06
CA SER A 58 9.60 -6.54 -9.28
C SER A 58 8.29 -7.14 -9.83
N GLU A 59 7.23 -7.21 -9.00
CA GLU A 59 5.91 -7.74 -9.38
C GLU A 59 4.90 -6.62 -9.68
N VAL A 60 5.26 -5.35 -9.46
CA VAL A 60 4.37 -4.21 -9.74
C VAL A 60 4.12 -4.16 -11.24
N PRO A 61 2.89 -4.42 -11.70
CA PRO A 61 2.60 -4.41 -13.12
C PRO A 61 2.85 -3.02 -13.69
N GLY A 62 3.45 -2.94 -14.88
CA GLY A 62 3.71 -1.66 -15.57
C GLY A 62 2.45 -0.81 -15.77
N ALA A 63 1.25 -1.39 -15.66
CA ALA A 63 -0.02 -0.67 -15.65
C ALA A 63 -0.13 0.35 -14.49
N ILE A 64 0.40 0.02 -13.30
CA ILE A 64 0.38 0.94 -12.14
C ILE A 64 1.28 2.14 -12.41
N TRP A 65 2.46 1.92 -12.99
CA TRP A 65 3.38 3.00 -13.35
C TRP A 65 2.81 3.92 -14.45
N ASN A 66 2.23 3.32 -15.49
CA ASN A 66 1.58 4.06 -16.57
C ASN A 66 0.37 4.87 -16.09
N GLY A 67 -0.43 4.33 -15.15
CA GLY A 67 -1.55 5.05 -14.54
C GLY A 67 -1.11 6.32 -13.82
N VAL A 68 -0.04 6.22 -13.01
CA VAL A 68 0.51 7.38 -12.28
C VAL A 68 1.07 8.43 -13.23
N VAL A 69 1.86 8.03 -14.24
CA VAL A 69 2.41 8.96 -15.24
C VAL A 69 1.29 9.65 -16.04
N LYS A 70 0.21 8.92 -16.36
CA LYS A 70 -0.94 9.47 -17.07
C LYS A 70 -1.72 10.49 -16.23
N VAL A 71 -1.92 10.24 -14.93
CA VAL A 71 -2.54 11.21 -14.00
C VAL A 71 -1.67 12.46 -13.88
N ALA A 72 -0.35 12.31 -13.72
CA ALA A 72 0.57 13.44 -13.62
C ALA A 72 0.58 14.29 -14.91
N LYS A 73 0.57 13.64 -16.07
CA LYS A 73 0.49 14.34 -17.37
C LYS A 73 -0.86 15.04 -17.55
N ALA A 74 -1.98 14.42 -17.16
CA ALA A 74 -3.31 15.01 -17.23
C ALA A 74 -3.45 16.27 -16.34
N ALA A 75 -2.81 16.30 -15.17
CA ALA A 75 -2.76 17.49 -14.33
C ALA A 75 -1.94 18.65 -14.96
N GLY A 76 -0.98 18.32 -15.82
CA GLY A 76 -0.14 19.29 -16.53
C GLY A 76 -0.76 19.89 -17.80
N ASP A 77 -1.55 19.12 -18.55
CA ASP A 77 -1.90 19.40 -19.96
C ASP A 77 -3.07 20.39 -20.17
N GLY A 78 -4.01 20.54 -19.22
CA GLY A 78 -5.21 21.38 -19.45
C GLY A 78 -4.92 22.89 -19.42
N SER A 79 -5.55 23.71 -20.27
CA SER A 79 -5.30 25.16 -20.32
C SER A 79 -6.08 25.97 -19.27
N THR A 80 -7.13 25.39 -18.69
CA THR A 80 -7.93 26.01 -17.62
C THR A 80 -7.93 25.16 -16.33
N PRO A 81 -8.05 25.76 -15.14
CA PRO A 81 -8.09 25.01 -13.88
C PRO A 81 -9.21 23.97 -13.79
N GLY A 82 -10.35 24.19 -14.46
CA GLY A 82 -11.51 23.27 -14.47
C GLY A 82 -11.24 22.00 -15.25
N GLU A 83 -10.76 22.11 -16.49
CA GLU A 83 -10.47 20.96 -17.35
C GLU A 83 -9.33 20.08 -16.82
N LYS A 84 -8.34 20.70 -16.17
CA LYS A 84 -7.28 19.98 -15.45
C LYS A 84 -7.85 19.12 -14.32
N LEU A 85 -8.82 19.65 -13.57
CA LEU A 85 -9.45 18.96 -12.45
C LEU A 85 -10.31 17.79 -12.95
N ASP A 86 -11.16 18.02 -13.95
CA ASP A 86 -12.02 16.97 -14.51
C ASP A 86 -11.22 15.81 -15.14
N SER A 87 -10.16 16.14 -15.88
CA SER A 87 -9.27 15.14 -16.50
C SER A 87 -8.50 14.32 -15.45
N ALA A 88 -8.05 14.98 -14.38
CA ALA A 88 -7.39 14.31 -13.26
C ALA A 88 -8.36 13.43 -12.47
N ILE A 89 -9.59 13.88 -12.24
CA ILE A 89 -10.63 13.13 -11.53
C ILE A 89 -11.06 11.90 -12.35
N ALA A 90 -11.31 12.04 -13.66
CA ALA A 90 -11.69 10.93 -14.53
C ALA A 90 -10.58 9.86 -14.64
N THR A 91 -9.32 10.28 -14.76
CA THR A 91 -8.17 9.36 -14.81
C THR A 91 -7.92 8.72 -13.45
N GLY A 92 -8.09 9.48 -12.36
CA GLY A 92 -7.99 9.00 -10.99
C GLY A 92 -9.03 7.92 -10.70
N LYS A 93 -10.28 8.10 -11.14
CA LYS A 93 -11.34 7.12 -10.95
C LYS A 93 -11.03 5.80 -11.65
N LYS A 94 -10.57 5.83 -12.91
CA LYS A 94 -10.12 4.61 -13.62
C LYS A 94 -8.95 3.91 -12.95
N ALA A 95 -7.98 4.67 -12.42
CA ALA A 95 -6.83 4.09 -11.73
C ALA A 95 -7.23 3.42 -10.41
N VAL A 96 -8.21 3.98 -9.70
CA VAL A 96 -8.77 3.39 -8.48
C VAL A 96 -9.54 2.11 -8.81
N ASP A 97 -10.40 2.11 -9.83
CA ASP A 97 -11.17 0.92 -10.24
C ASP A 97 -10.22 -0.27 -10.55
N HIS A 98 -9.10 -0.03 -11.26
CA HIS A 98 -8.09 -1.07 -11.54
C HIS A 98 -7.30 -1.56 -10.31
N VAL A 99 -7.11 -0.71 -9.30
CA VAL A 99 -6.44 -1.09 -8.06
C VAL A 99 -7.41 -1.85 -7.14
N GLU A 100 -8.68 -1.49 -7.14
CA GLU A 100 -9.73 -2.22 -6.43
C GLU A 100 -9.87 -3.64 -6.99
N ASP A 101 -9.96 -3.82 -8.32
CA ASP A 101 -9.96 -5.16 -8.95
C ASP A 101 -8.73 -5.98 -8.56
N ALA A 102 -7.53 -5.41 -8.66
CA ALA A 102 -6.29 -6.11 -8.30
C ALA A 102 -6.19 -6.42 -6.79
N LEU A 103 -6.79 -5.59 -5.95
CA LEU A 103 -6.83 -5.77 -4.50
C LEU A 103 -7.87 -6.82 -4.11
N GLU A 104 -9.00 -6.89 -4.80
CA GLU A 104 -10.00 -7.96 -4.65
C GLU A 104 -9.42 -9.31 -5.06
N ASP A 105 -8.74 -9.38 -6.22
CA ASP A 105 -8.06 -10.60 -6.67
C ASP A 105 -6.99 -11.06 -5.66
N ALA A 106 -6.21 -10.13 -5.10
CA ALA A 106 -5.22 -10.42 -4.06
C ALA A 106 -5.87 -10.82 -2.72
N VAL A 107 -7.01 -10.22 -2.37
CA VAL A 107 -7.78 -10.55 -1.16
C VAL A 107 -8.42 -11.92 -1.29
N ASP A 108 -8.96 -12.28 -2.44
CA ASP A 108 -9.55 -13.59 -2.71
C ASP A 108 -8.48 -14.68 -2.80
N ALA A 109 -7.34 -14.40 -3.43
CA ALA A 109 -6.17 -15.28 -3.37
C ALA A 109 -5.68 -15.49 -1.94
N ALA A 110 -5.65 -14.44 -1.10
CA ALA A 110 -5.31 -14.54 0.31
C ALA A 110 -6.37 -15.30 1.13
N LYS A 111 -7.67 -15.14 0.81
CA LYS A 111 -8.77 -15.87 1.45
C LYS A 111 -8.71 -17.36 1.10
N LYS A 112 -8.45 -17.69 -0.15
CA LYS A 112 -8.29 -19.06 -0.67
C LYS A 112 -7.02 -19.73 -0.12
N SER A 113 -5.93 -18.98 0.05
CA SER A 113 -4.73 -19.43 0.74
C SER A 113 -4.96 -19.66 2.25
N SER A 114 -5.81 -18.83 2.88
CA SER A 114 -6.17 -18.98 4.29
C SER A 114 -7.15 -20.15 4.56
N SER A 115 -7.96 -20.56 3.58
CA SER A 115 -8.84 -21.73 3.70
C SER A 115 -8.10 -23.05 3.46
N THR A 116 -7.08 -23.09 2.60
CA THR A 116 -6.23 -24.28 2.41
C THR A 116 -5.35 -24.57 3.64
N LYS A 117 -4.99 -23.56 4.44
CA LYS A 117 -4.25 -23.79 5.71
C LYS A 117 -5.11 -24.40 6.82
N LYS A 118 -6.44 -24.45 6.66
CA LYS A 118 -7.38 -25.08 7.60
C LYS A 118 -7.69 -26.55 7.26
N SER A 119 -7.42 -27.02 6.04
CA SER A 119 -7.66 -28.42 5.64
C SER A 119 -6.46 -29.36 5.87
N SER A 120 -5.27 -28.85 6.21
CA SER A 120 -4.10 -29.68 6.54
C SER A 120 -3.96 -30.05 8.03
N SER A 121 -4.91 -29.67 8.90
CA SER A 121 -4.87 -30.01 10.34
C SER A 121 -5.90 -31.05 10.79
N SER A 122 -6.59 -31.76 9.89
CA SER A 122 -7.65 -32.73 10.27
C SER A 122 -7.47 -34.16 9.72
N SER A 123 -6.29 -34.55 9.24
CA SER A 123 -6.04 -35.94 8.80
C SER A 123 -4.63 -36.44 9.13
N SER A 124 -4.40 -36.79 10.41
CA SER A 124 -3.57 -37.94 10.84
C SER A 124 -3.26 -37.91 12.35
N THR A 125 -4.30 -37.87 13.18
CA THR A 125 -4.17 -38.41 14.55
C THR A 125 -4.39 -39.91 14.48
N GLY A 126 -3.35 -40.62 14.02
CA GLY A 126 -3.40 -42.07 13.79
C GLY A 126 -2.01 -42.66 13.91
N ALA A 127 -1.70 -43.17 15.10
CA ALA A 127 -0.74 -44.24 15.37
C ALA A 127 0.74 -44.02 15.00
N LYS A 128 1.57 -43.73 16.01
CA LYS A 128 2.65 -44.65 16.42
C LYS A 128 3.26 -44.24 17.76
N ASN A 129 2.84 -44.94 18.80
CA ASN A 129 3.57 -45.04 20.05
C ASN A 129 4.62 -46.16 19.85
N THR A 130 5.91 -45.86 19.92
CA THR A 130 6.95 -46.88 20.08
C THR A 130 7.98 -46.39 21.08
N THR A 131 7.72 -46.79 22.32
CA THR A 131 8.62 -46.90 23.46
C THR A 131 9.87 -47.70 23.09
N THR A 132 11.05 -47.15 23.37
CA THR A 132 12.27 -47.93 23.62
C THR A 132 13.06 -47.25 24.73
N ASN A 133 12.92 -47.74 25.97
CA ASN A 133 13.90 -47.51 27.04
C ASN A 133 13.80 -48.62 28.10
N GLY A 134 14.93 -49.25 28.43
CA GLY A 134 15.11 -50.31 29.44
C GLY A 134 14.81 -51.72 28.91
N LYS A 135 15.73 -52.69 28.90
CA LYS A 135 16.82 -53.03 29.81
C LYS A 135 17.84 -53.90 29.06
#